data_AF-A0A3P7IJH3-F1
#
_entry.id   AF-A0A3P7IJH3-F1
#
_cell.length_a   1.000
_cell.length_b   1.000
_cell.length_c   1.000
_cell.angle_alpha   90.00
_cell.angle_beta   90.00
_cell.angle_gamma   90.00
#
_symmetry.space_group_name_H-M   'P 1'
#
loop_
_entity.id
_entity.type
_entity.pdbx_description
1 polymer ?
#
loop_
_entity_poly.entity_id
_entity_poly.type
_entity_poly.pdbx_seq_one_letter_code
_entity_poly.pdbx_strand_id
1 'polypeptide(L)'
;MFGTFAAERKDDPPVYGLVHNENTFNQIYLQAHVLWDMIYFKGQMKDEKGQPLFPGIVNKIKAALYPPGWFPGVPVRPFFHWLSLVDTAYGVPEPEKPVVKYNPPLKCTVKLYILGHFILLLAIFLHFEYDRLRLDYIDFTLKIAFFLITMQTFSAFFDKQWYAPSLEISRCVGVVVFLSLKLTDKIGVGPHRLFMIGVFVCSALLWIGCCIKEVSWLSMQKKRIDFIKAD
;
A
#
# COMPACT_ATOMS: atom_id res chain seq x y z
N MET A 1 -32.68 7.61 -15.07
CA MET A 1 -32.33 6.23 -14.65
C MET A 1 -33.28 5.88 -13.49
N PHE A 2 -34.19 4.92 -13.65
CA PHE A 2 -35.16 4.36 -12.68
C PHE A 2 -36.11 5.25 -11.84
N GLY A 3 -36.02 6.59 -11.86
CA GLY A 3 -36.95 7.46 -11.11
C GLY A 3 -36.79 7.40 -9.58
N THR A 4 -35.76 6.71 -9.10
CA THR A 4 -35.43 6.52 -7.67
C THR A 4 -34.34 7.46 -7.16
N PHE A 5 -33.77 8.30 -8.03
CA PHE A 5 -32.71 9.23 -7.66
C PHE A 5 -33.31 10.56 -7.21
N ALA A 6 -33.04 10.93 -5.96
CA ALA A 6 -33.26 12.28 -5.48
C ALA A 6 -32.08 13.18 -5.89
N ALA A 7 -32.34 14.45 -6.17
CA ALA A 7 -31.28 15.43 -6.36
C ALA A 7 -30.43 15.55 -5.08
N GLU A 8 -29.11 15.71 -5.23
CA GLU A 8 -28.21 15.90 -4.10
C GLU A 8 -28.66 17.12 -3.28
N ARG A 9 -28.86 16.90 -1.99
CA ARG A 9 -29.25 17.95 -1.04
C ARG A 9 -28.03 18.79 -0.71
N LYS A 10 -28.15 20.12 -0.78
CA LYS A 10 -27.02 21.03 -0.46
C LYS A 10 -26.65 20.99 1.03
N ASP A 11 -27.62 20.69 1.87
CA ASP A 11 -27.53 20.53 3.32
C ASP A 11 -26.96 19.16 3.74
N ASP A 12 -27.01 18.16 2.86
CA ASP A 12 -26.48 16.82 3.12
C ASP A 12 -25.66 16.30 1.92
N PRO A 13 -24.43 16.81 1.74
CA PRO A 13 -23.59 16.38 0.64
C PRO A 13 -23.18 14.90 0.83
N PRO A 14 -23.14 14.11 -0.26
CA PRO A 14 -22.71 12.73 -0.19
C PRO A 14 -21.27 12.64 0.32
N VAL A 15 -21.07 11.79 1.33
CA VAL A 15 -19.75 11.47 1.86
C VAL A 15 -19.21 10.26 1.10
N TYR A 16 -18.16 10.49 0.32
CA TYR A 16 -17.47 9.46 -0.43
C TYR A 16 -16.36 8.86 0.43
N GLY A 17 -16.31 7.53 0.50
CA GLY A 17 -15.28 6.81 1.23
C GLY A 17 -15.78 5.51 1.81
N LEU A 18 -14.95 4.92 2.66
CA LEU A 18 -15.34 3.80 3.51
C LEU A 18 -15.84 4.34 4.84
N VAL A 19 -16.59 3.52 5.59
CA VAL A 19 -16.98 3.82 6.98
C VAL A 19 -15.76 4.14 7.83
N HIS A 20 -14.68 3.39 7.61
CA HIS A 20 -13.36 3.66 8.16
C HIS A 20 -12.40 3.88 6.99
N ASN A 21 -11.93 5.12 6.83
CA ASN A 21 -11.02 5.45 5.74
C ASN A 21 -9.65 4.80 5.97
N GLU A 22 -9.11 4.20 4.91
CA GLU A 22 -7.77 3.62 4.93
C GLU A 22 -6.70 4.72 4.96
N ASN A 23 -5.74 4.54 5.86
CA ASN A 23 -4.67 5.51 6.12
C ASN A 23 -3.31 5.02 5.63
N THR A 24 -3.28 4.38 4.45
CA THR A 24 -2.07 3.87 3.82
C THR A 24 -2.21 3.80 2.31
N PHE A 25 -1.11 3.99 1.60
CA PHE A 25 -0.99 3.74 0.16
C PHE A 25 -0.47 2.33 -0.17
N ASN A 26 -0.18 1.49 0.82
CA ASN A 26 0.36 0.14 0.62
C ASN A 26 -0.62 -0.74 -0.17
N GLN A 27 -0.36 -0.93 -1.45
CA GLN A 27 -1.27 -1.64 -2.34
C GLN A 27 -1.47 -3.11 -1.93
N ILE A 28 -0.42 -3.82 -1.52
CA ILE A 28 -0.54 -5.24 -1.15
C ILE A 28 -1.42 -5.38 0.09
N TYR A 29 -1.21 -4.53 1.10
CA TYR A 29 -2.07 -4.48 2.27
C TYR A 29 -3.51 -4.14 1.89
N LEU A 30 -3.72 -3.11 1.07
CA LEU A 30 -5.05 -2.68 0.64
C LEU A 30 -5.81 -3.77 -0.12
N GLN A 31 -5.14 -4.64 -0.89
CA GLN A 31 -5.78 -5.76 -1.58
C GLN A 31 -6.22 -6.90 -0.64
N ALA A 32 -5.50 -7.11 0.47
CA ALA A 32 -5.65 -8.33 1.28
C ALA A 32 -6.24 -8.11 2.68
N HIS A 33 -6.07 -6.92 3.28
CA HIS A 33 -6.40 -6.70 4.68
C HIS A 33 -7.88 -6.95 4.99
N VAL A 34 -8.81 -6.48 4.15
CA VAL A 34 -10.25 -6.71 4.36
C VAL A 34 -10.58 -8.20 4.39
N LEU A 35 -10.00 -8.98 3.48
CA LEU A 35 -10.23 -10.43 3.43
C LEU A 35 -9.69 -11.10 4.70
N TRP A 36 -8.51 -10.69 5.14
CA TRP A 36 -7.88 -11.24 6.33
C TRP A 36 -8.60 -10.83 7.62
N ASP A 37 -9.10 -9.59 7.68
CA ASP A 37 -9.94 -9.08 8.75
C ASP A 37 -11.22 -9.89 8.87
N MET A 38 -11.88 -10.19 7.75
CA MET A 38 -13.11 -11.00 7.72
C MET A 38 -12.87 -12.47 8.09
N ILE A 39 -11.85 -13.10 7.51
CA ILE A 39 -11.61 -14.54 7.66
C ILE A 39 -11.05 -14.88 9.04
N TYR A 40 -10.14 -14.06 9.56
CA TYR A 40 -9.37 -14.39 10.75
C TYR A 40 -9.58 -13.43 11.92
N PHE A 41 -9.34 -12.13 11.74
CA PHE A 41 -9.29 -11.22 12.88
C PHE A 41 -10.66 -10.95 13.51
N LYS A 42 -11.73 -10.91 12.71
CA LYS A 42 -13.09 -10.72 13.22
C LYS A 42 -13.48 -11.75 14.27
N GLY A 43 -13.21 -13.03 14.03
CA GLY A 43 -13.48 -14.09 15.00
C GLY A 43 -12.62 -14.05 16.27
N GLN A 44 -11.57 -13.22 16.31
CA GLN A 44 -10.69 -13.04 17.47
C GLN A 44 -10.93 -11.72 18.22
N MET A 45 -11.90 -10.91 17.80
CA MET A 45 -12.26 -9.66 18.47
C MET A 45 -12.62 -9.91 19.94
N LYS A 46 -12.18 -9.00 20.79
CA LYS A 46 -12.46 -9.00 22.24
C LYS A 46 -13.17 -7.70 22.61
N ASP A 47 -14.04 -7.80 23.59
CA ASP A 47 -14.71 -6.66 24.20
C ASP A 47 -13.74 -5.88 25.12
N GLU A 48 -14.14 -4.70 25.60
CA GLU A 48 -13.36 -3.84 26.51
C GLU A 48 -12.92 -4.56 27.78
N LYS A 49 -13.70 -5.57 28.20
CA LYS A 49 -13.43 -6.43 29.37
C LYS A 49 -12.51 -7.62 29.06
N GLY A 50 -11.95 -7.69 27.86
CA GLY A 50 -11.03 -8.75 27.41
C GLY A 50 -11.71 -10.08 27.07
N GLN A 51 -13.04 -10.14 27.09
CA GLN A 51 -13.82 -11.33 26.77
C GLN A 51 -13.98 -11.49 25.24
N PRO A 52 -13.98 -12.72 24.70
CA PRO A 52 -14.14 -12.94 23.27
C PRO A 52 -15.54 -12.52 22.82
N LEU A 53 -15.61 -11.62 21.83
CA LEU A 53 -16.88 -11.15 21.26
C LEU A 53 -17.60 -12.27 20.49
N PHE A 54 -16.83 -13.24 19.96
CA PHE A 54 -17.32 -14.45 19.31
C PHE A 54 -16.96 -15.70 20.14
N PRO A 55 -17.77 -16.06 21.14
CA PRO A 55 -17.47 -17.21 22.00
C PRO A 55 -17.66 -18.52 21.23
N GLY A 56 -16.68 -19.41 21.33
CA GLY A 56 -16.72 -20.76 20.74
C GLY A 56 -16.33 -20.83 19.25
N ILE A 57 -15.94 -22.03 18.80
CA ILE A 57 -15.45 -22.28 17.43
C ILE A 57 -16.55 -22.04 16.39
N VAL A 58 -17.81 -22.38 16.72
CA VAL A 58 -18.95 -22.20 15.82
C VAL A 58 -19.16 -20.73 15.46
N ASN A 59 -19.10 -19.83 16.44
CA ASN A 59 -19.28 -18.40 16.19
C ASN A 59 -18.11 -17.78 15.43
N LYS A 60 -16.90 -18.33 15.57
CA LYS A 60 -15.73 -17.93 14.76
C LYS A 60 -15.89 -18.33 13.29
N ILE A 61 -16.35 -19.56 13.03
CA ILE A 61 -16.64 -20.01 11.66
C ILE A 61 -17.79 -19.19 11.07
N LYS A 62 -18.86 -18.94 11.84
CA LYS A 62 -19.95 -18.07 11.42
C LYS A 62 -19.45 -16.66 11.12
N ALA A 63 -18.55 -16.08 11.93
CA ALA A 63 -18.03 -14.74 11.69
C ALA A 63 -17.36 -14.58 10.31
N ALA A 64 -16.72 -15.63 9.79
CA ALA A 64 -16.07 -15.63 8.48
C ALA A 64 -17.03 -15.91 7.31
N LEU A 65 -18.09 -16.68 7.52
CA LEU A 65 -19.04 -17.10 6.47
C LEU A 65 -20.32 -16.25 6.39
N TYR A 66 -20.71 -15.64 7.50
CA TYR A 66 -21.90 -14.78 7.60
C TYR A 66 -21.60 -13.39 7.06
N PRO A 67 -22.63 -12.53 6.86
CA PRO A 67 -22.44 -11.18 6.35
C PRO A 67 -21.38 -10.40 7.14
N PRO A 68 -20.62 -9.49 6.49
CA PRO A 68 -19.58 -8.70 7.12
C PRO A 68 -20.00 -7.99 8.43
N GLY A 69 -21.24 -7.52 8.53
CA GLY A 69 -21.77 -6.87 9.75
C GLY A 69 -22.35 -7.80 10.82
N TRP A 70 -22.27 -9.14 10.67
CA TRP A 70 -22.86 -10.07 11.64
C TRP A 70 -22.05 -10.15 12.95
N PHE A 71 -22.76 -10.01 14.07
CA PHE A 71 -22.29 -10.29 15.43
C PHE A 71 -23.24 -11.29 16.12
N PRO A 72 -22.80 -12.01 17.16
CA PRO A 72 -23.66 -12.95 17.87
C PRO A 72 -24.91 -12.25 18.42
N GLY A 73 -26.10 -12.80 18.12
CA GLY A 73 -27.39 -12.21 18.49
C GLY A 73 -28.05 -11.37 17.39
N VAL A 74 -27.34 -11.01 16.33
CA VAL A 74 -27.91 -10.24 15.22
C VAL A 74 -28.68 -11.18 14.27
N PRO A 75 -29.97 -10.89 13.96
CA PRO A 75 -30.78 -11.73 13.09
C PRO A 75 -30.33 -11.64 11.63
N VAL A 76 -30.28 -12.79 10.98
CA VAL A 76 -29.99 -12.91 9.54
C VAL A 76 -31.11 -13.66 8.83
N ARG A 77 -31.29 -13.35 7.55
CA ARG A 77 -32.22 -14.02 6.65
C ARG A 77 -31.50 -14.61 5.44
N PRO A 78 -31.97 -15.74 4.89
CA PRO A 78 -31.46 -16.26 3.63
C PRO A 78 -31.90 -15.34 2.47
N PHE A 79 -30.94 -15.00 1.61
CA PHE A 79 -31.14 -14.30 0.35
C PHE A 79 -30.47 -15.09 -0.77
N PHE A 80 -31.29 -15.82 -1.52
CA PHE A 80 -30.86 -16.73 -2.57
C PHE A 80 -29.87 -17.79 -2.06
N HIS A 81 -28.56 -17.63 -2.30
CA HIS A 81 -27.48 -18.53 -1.86
C HIS A 81 -26.59 -17.93 -0.76
N TRP A 82 -26.94 -16.73 -0.27
CA TRP A 82 -26.20 -16.00 0.76
C TRP A 82 -27.08 -15.69 1.96
N LEU A 83 -26.46 -15.35 3.09
CA LEU A 83 -27.15 -14.77 4.23
C LEU A 83 -27.10 -13.24 4.11
N SER A 84 -28.09 -12.55 4.66
CA SER A 84 -28.14 -11.09 4.74
C SER A 84 -28.66 -10.66 6.11
N LEU A 85 -28.20 -9.50 6.59
CA LEU A 85 -28.73 -8.91 7.82
C LEU A 85 -30.18 -8.48 7.59
N VAL A 86 -31.02 -8.62 8.61
CA VAL A 86 -32.39 -8.10 8.56
C VAL A 86 -32.36 -6.56 8.53
N ASP A 87 -31.53 -5.96 9.37
CA ASP A 87 -31.20 -4.53 9.36
C ASP A 87 -29.79 -4.33 8.78
N THR A 88 -29.71 -3.72 7.61
CA THR A 88 -28.44 -3.47 6.92
C THR A 88 -27.66 -2.29 7.49
N ALA A 89 -28.30 -1.43 8.28
CA ALA A 89 -27.65 -0.29 8.92
C ALA A 89 -27.10 -0.62 10.33
N TYR A 90 -27.33 -1.85 10.80
CA TYR A 90 -26.88 -2.29 12.11
C TYR A 90 -25.36 -2.12 12.28
N GLY A 91 -24.97 -1.29 13.25
CA GLY A 91 -23.56 -1.05 13.59
C GLY A 91 -22.79 -0.17 12.61
N VAL A 92 -23.47 0.47 11.65
CA VAL A 92 -22.85 1.45 10.75
C VAL A 92 -22.90 2.84 11.42
N PRO A 93 -21.75 3.44 11.79
CA PRO A 93 -21.72 4.78 12.37
C PRO A 93 -22.09 5.83 11.32
N GLU A 94 -22.61 6.97 11.78
CA GLU A 94 -22.84 8.12 10.91
C GLU A 94 -21.50 8.69 10.41
N PRO A 95 -21.42 9.14 9.14
CA PRO A 95 -20.18 9.68 8.60
C PRO A 95 -19.74 10.95 9.33
N GLU A 96 -18.50 10.98 9.82
CA GLU A 96 -17.91 12.20 10.37
C GLU A 96 -17.69 13.25 9.27
N LYS A 97 -18.20 14.47 9.49
CA LYS A 97 -18.03 15.62 8.58
C LYS A 97 -17.12 16.66 9.25
N PRO A 98 -16.12 17.24 8.55
CA PRO A 98 -15.77 17.03 7.14
C PRO A 98 -14.95 15.76 6.89
N VAL A 99 -15.10 15.17 5.69
CA VAL A 99 -14.32 13.99 5.28
C VAL A 99 -12.84 14.34 5.18
N VAL A 100 -12.04 13.81 6.09
CA VAL A 100 -10.58 13.99 6.05
C VAL A 100 -9.98 12.95 5.11
N LYS A 101 -9.47 13.41 3.96
CA LYS A 101 -8.75 12.56 3.01
C LYS A 101 -7.34 12.27 3.52
N TYR A 102 -6.94 11.00 3.50
CA TYR A 102 -5.56 10.61 3.78
C TYR A 102 -4.59 11.22 2.75
N ASN A 103 -3.73 12.14 3.22
CA ASN A 103 -2.75 12.84 2.39
C ASN A 103 -1.56 13.33 3.24
N PRO A 104 -0.59 12.46 3.56
CA PRO A 104 0.62 12.85 4.27
C PRO A 104 1.41 13.93 3.50
N PRO A 105 1.90 15.00 4.17
CA PRO A 105 2.47 16.15 3.48
C PRO A 105 3.86 15.88 2.89
N LEU A 106 3.96 15.64 1.59
CA LEU A 106 5.22 15.34 0.91
C LEU A 106 5.88 16.55 0.26
N LYS A 107 7.22 16.60 0.31
CA LYS A 107 8.02 17.62 -0.38
C LYS A 107 7.81 17.50 -1.90
N CYS A 108 7.71 18.64 -2.58
CA CYS A 108 7.50 18.69 -4.03
C CYS A 108 8.58 17.91 -4.81
N THR A 109 9.84 17.99 -4.38
CA THR A 109 10.96 17.26 -4.99
C THR A 109 10.77 15.74 -4.98
N VAL A 110 10.27 15.17 -3.89
CA VAL A 110 9.99 13.73 -3.77
C VAL A 110 8.81 13.36 -4.66
N LYS A 111 7.78 14.21 -4.77
CA LYS A 111 6.66 13.98 -5.69
C LYS A 111 7.11 13.94 -7.15
N LEU A 112 7.96 14.89 -7.56
CA LEU A 112 8.52 14.92 -8.92
C LEU A 112 9.41 13.71 -9.20
N TYR A 113 10.20 13.29 -8.22
CA TYR A 113 11.01 12.07 -8.29
C TYR A 113 10.15 10.82 -8.53
N ILE A 114 9.12 10.63 -7.70
CA ILE A 114 8.19 9.49 -7.83
C ILE A 114 7.48 9.54 -9.18
N LEU A 115 7.00 10.72 -9.62
CA LEU A 115 6.35 10.88 -10.92
C LEU A 115 7.27 10.46 -12.07
N GLY A 116 8.54 10.87 -12.04
CA GLY A 116 9.53 10.47 -13.05
C GLY A 116 9.78 8.96 -13.06
N HIS A 117 9.98 8.35 -11.89
CA HIS A 117 10.13 6.89 -11.77
C HIS A 117 8.86 6.13 -12.12
N PHE A 118 7.67 6.70 -11.92
CA PHE A 118 6.40 6.12 -12.33
C PHE A 118 6.22 6.13 -13.85
N ILE A 119 6.57 7.23 -14.54
CA ILE A 119 6.58 7.29 -16.01
C ILE A 119 7.57 6.26 -16.57
N LEU A 120 8.76 6.15 -15.95
CA LEU A 120 9.74 5.13 -16.31
C LEU A 120 9.18 3.71 -16.11
N LEU A 121 8.53 3.45 -14.98
CA LEU A 121 7.89 2.17 -14.68
C LEU A 121 6.85 1.81 -15.74
N LEU A 122 6.03 2.78 -16.16
CA LEU A 122 5.03 2.59 -17.21
C LEU A 122 5.68 2.23 -18.55
N ALA A 123 6.78 2.90 -18.93
CA ALA A 123 7.52 2.55 -20.14
C ALA A 123 8.12 1.14 -20.08
N ILE A 124 8.69 0.75 -18.94
CA ILE A 124 9.21 -0.62 -18.72
C ILE A 124 8.05 -1.64 -18.79
N PHE A 125 6.91 -1.33 -18.21
CA PHE A 125 5.72 -2.19 -18.22
C PHE A 125 5.20 -2.42 -19.64
N LEU A 126 5.08 -1.36 -20.44
CA LEU A 126 4.64 -1.48 -21.84
C LEU A 126 5.61 -2.34 -22.67
N HIS A 127 6.91 -2.17 -22.45
CA HIS A 127 7.92 -3.00 -23.10
C HIS A 127 7.86 -4.46 -22.62
N PHE A 128 7.64 -4.68 -21.32
CA PHE A 128 7.42 -6.02 -20.75
C PHE A 128 6.20 -6.70 -21.36
N GLU A 129 5.06 -6.01 -21.49
CA GLU A 129 3.83 -6.58 -22.05
C GLU A 129 4.03 -6.99 -23.52
N TYR A 130 4.77 -6.19 -24.30
CA TYR A 130 5.13 -6.52 -25.68
C TYR A 130 6.01 -7.79 -25.76
N ASP A 131 7.00 -7.93 -24.88
CA ASP A 131 7.96 -9.04 -24.92
C ASP A 131 7.56 -10.26 -24.08
N ARG A 132 6.45 -10.22 -23.33
CA ARG A 132 6.12 -11.20 -22.28
C ARG A 132 6.12 -12.66 -22.76
N LEU A 133 5.71 -12.91 -24.00
CA LEU A 133 5.62 -14.25 -24.59
C LEU A 133 6.99 -14.85 -24.96
N ARG A 134 8.05 -14.02 -24.98
CA ARG A 134 9.41 -14.40 -25.36
C ARG A 134 10.37 -14.46 -24.17
N LEU A 135 9.91 -14.11 -22.97
CA LEU A 135 10.72 -14.12 -21.77
C LEU A 135 10.83 -15.52 -21.20
N ASP A 136 12.02 -15.86 -20.72
CA ASP A 136 12.19 -17.04 -19.87
C ASP A 136 11.44 -16.83 -18.53
N TYR A 137 11.08 -17.94 -17.86
CA TYR A 137 10.36 -17.92 -16.59
C TYR A 137 11.09 -17.10 -15.52
N ILE A 138 12.42 -17.19 -15.46
CA ILE A 138 13.21 -16.45 -14.46
C ILE A 138 13.10 -14.94 -14.72
N ASP A 139 13.33 -14.52 -15.97
CA ASP A 139 13.25 -13.09 -16.34
C ASP A 139 11.83 -12.55 -16.17
N PHE A 140 10.82 -13.35 -16.49
CA PHE A 140 9.42 -13.01 -16.29
C PHE A 140 9.10 -12.77 -14.80
N THR A 141 9.46 -13.73 -13.93
CA THR A 141 9.23 -13.62 -12.48
C THR A 141 10.01 -12.45 -11.88
N LEU A 142 11.26 -12.23 -12.27
CA LEU A 142 12.05 -11.10 -11.79
C LEU A 142 11.45 -9.75 -12.19
N LYS A 143 10.91 -9.61 -13.41
CA LYS A 143 10.22 -8.39 -13.85
C LYS A 143 8.93 -8.16 -13.06
N ILE A 144 8.14 -9.20 -12.78
CA ILE A 144 6.97 -9.10 -11.90
C ILE A 144 7.38 -8.63 -10.50
N ALA A 145 8.41 -9.26 -9.92
CA ALA A 145 8.92 -8.86 -8.61
C ALA A 145 9.38 -7.39 -8.61
N PHE A 146 10.04 -6.94 -9.68
CA PHE A 146 10.44 -5.54 -9.85
C PHE A 146 9.22 -4.58 -9.87
N PHE A 147 8.14 -4.91 -10.59
CA PHE A 147 6.94 -4.08 -10.59
C PHE A 147 6.32 -3.98 -9.20
N LEU A 148 6.19 -5.11 -8.50
CA LEU A 148 5.63 -5.15 -7.13
C LEU A 148 6.49 -4.34 -6.15
N ILE A 149 7.81 -4.55 -6.14
CA ILE A 149 8.73 -3.82 -5.27
C ILE A 149 8.68 -2.32 -5.58
N THR A 150 8.67 -1.93 -6.86
CA THR A 150 8.63 -0.51 -7.23
C THR A 150 7.35 0.17 -6.74
N MET A 151 6.19 -0.47 -6.94
CA MET A 151 4.91 0.06 -6.43
C MET A 151 4.89 0.14 -4.90
N GLN A 152 5.47 -0.85 -4.21
CA GLN A 152 5.61 -0.84 -2.77
C GLN A 152 6.52 0.31 -2.29
N THR A 153 7.60 0.59 -3.00
CA THR A 153 8.49 1.72 -2.68
C THR A 153 7.78 3.07 -2.83
N PHE A 154 6.99 3.25 -3.89
CA PHE A 154 6.19 4.47 -4.06
C PHE A 154 5.19 4.64 -2.92
N SER A 155 4.52 3.56 -2.54
CA SER A 155 3.59 3.53 -1.41
C SER A 155 4.29 3.93 -0.10
N ALA A 156 5.47 3.37 0.16
CA ALA A 156 6.27 3.69 1.33
C ALA A 156 6.68 5.18 1.38
N PHE A 157 7.02 5.78 0.24
CA PHE A 157 7.25 7.23 0.18
C PHE A 157 5.97 8.03 0.44
N PHE A 158 4.84 7.65 -0.16
CA PHE A 158 3.58 8.36 0.06
C PHE A 158 3.13 8.32 1.53
N ASP A 159 3.38 7.19 2.20
CA ASP A 159 3.10 6.97 3.62
C ASP A 159 4.19 7.54 4.56
N LYS A 160 5.26 8.13 4.03
CA LYS A 160 6.43 8.61 4.78
C LYS A 160 7.03 7.57 5.73
N GLN A 161 7.09 6.33 5.27
CA GLN A 161 7.69 5.25 6.04
C GLN A 161 9.19 5.47 6.21
N TRP A 162 9.70 5.23 7.41
CA TRP A 162 11.12 5.41 7.75
C TRP A 162 12.06 4.53 6.90
N TYR A 163 11.56 3.37 6.44
CA TYR A 163 12.32 2.44 5.60
C TYR A 163 12.23 2.74 4.10
N ALA A 164 11.46 3.76 3.68
CA ALA A 164 11.26 4.07 2.26
C ALA A 164 12.59 4.36 1.51
N PRO A 165 13.53 5.16 2.05
CA PRO A 165 14.82 5.36 1.41
C PRO A 165 15.65 4.08 1.25
N SER A 166 15.65 3.22 2.27
CA SER A 166 16.36 1.93 2.25
C SER A 166 15.78 0.99 1.20
N LEU A 167 14.45 0.95 1.07
CA LEU A 167 13.75 0.16 0.06
C LEU A 167 14.02 0.68 -1.36
N GLU A 168 14.20 1.99 -1.52
CA GLU A 168 14.55 2.59 -2.80
C GLU A 168 16.00 2.27 -3.21
N ILE A 169 16.93 2.30 -2.25
CA ILE A 169 18.32 1.90 -2.48
C ILE A 169 18.38 0.43 -2.88
N SER A 170 17.68 -0.46 -2.16
CA SER A 170 17.69 -1.90 -2.47
C SER A 170 17.09 -2.18 -3.85
N ARG A 171 16.00 -1.50 -4.21
CA ARG A 171 15.40 -1.55 -5.55
C ARG A 171 16.39 -1.13 -6.63
N CYS A 172 17.07 0.01 -6.45
CA CYS A 172 18.02 0.51 -7.43
C CYS A 172 19.22 -0.40 -7.60
N VAL A 173 19.80 -0.89 -6.50
CA VAL A 173 20.90 -1.86 -6.52
C VAL A 173 20.47 -3.15 -7.22
N GLY A 174 19.27 -3.67 -6.92
CA GLY A 174 18.72 -4.85 -7.56
C GLY A 174 18.61 -4.70 -9.09
N VAL A 175 18.12 -3.56 -9.57
CA VAL A 175 18.04 -3.27 -11.01
C VAL A 175 19.42 -3.18 -11.65
N VAL A 176 20.37 -2.49 -11.01
CA VAL A 176 21.73 -2.36 -11.52
C VAL A 176 22.42 -3.72 -11.61
N VAL A 177 22.29 -4.56 -10.59
CA VAL A 177 22.83 -5.93 -10.60
C VAL A 177 22.19 -6.76 -11.69
N PHE A 178 20.85 -6.76 -11.80
CA PHE A 178 20.13 -7.49 -12.83
C PHE A 178 20.55 -7.08 -14.25
N LEU A 179 20.60 -5.78 -14.53
CA LEU A 179 21.00 -5.28 -15.84
C LEU A 179 22.48 -5.54 -16.12
N SER A 180 23.36 -5.47 -15.12
CA SER A 180 24.80 -5.75 -15.28
C SER A 180 25.04 -7.22 -15.63
N LEU A 181 24.32 -8.15 -15.01
CA LEU A 181 24.37 -9.56 -15.38
C LEU A 181 23.88 -9.79 -16.81
N LYS A 182 22.89 -9.01 -17.27
CA LYS A 182 22.38 -9.10 -18.64
C LYS A 182 23.29 -8.44 -19.68
N LEU A 183 24.28 -7.63 -19.29
CA LEU A 183 25.25 -7.04 -20.24
C LEU A 183 26.14 -8.10 -20.88
N THR A 184 26.32 -9.27 -20.24
CA THR A 184 27.13 -10.38 -20.77
C THR A 184 26.37 -11.29 -21.73
N ASP A 185 25.05 -11.09 -21.88
CA ASP A 185 24.23 -11.85 -22.84
C ASP A 185 24.51 -11.45 -24.29
N LYS A 186 24.04 -12.27 -25.25
CA LYS A 186 24.19 -12.08 -26.70
C LYS A 186 23.71 -10.72 -27.24
N ILE A 187 22.78 -10.07 -26.53
CA ILE A 187 22.27 -8.72 -26.87
C ILE A 187 23.31 -7.62 -26.55
N GLY A 188 24.22 -7.90 -25.62
CA GLY A 188 25.34 -7.03 -25.27
C GLY A 188 24.95 -5.70 -24.64
N VAL A 189 25.81 -4.71 -24.85
CA VAL A 189 25.70 -3.34 -24.30
C VAL A 189 24.81 -2.49 -25.21
N GLY A 190 23.50 -2.58 -25.03
CA GLY A 190 22.54 -1.71 -25.72
C GLY A 190 22.41 -0.32 -25.06
N PRO A 191 22.15 0.76 -25.82
CA PRO A 191 22.02 2.12 -25.28
C PRO A 191 20.87 2.23 -24.26
N HIS A 192 19.78 1.49 -24.47
CA HIS A 192 18.67 1.43 -23.51
C HIS A 192 19.12 0.87 -22.15
N ARG A 193 20.00 -0.14 -22.12
CA ARG A 193 20.50 -0.74 -20.86
C ARG A 193 21.41 0.22 -20.11
N LEU A 194 22.32 0.89 -20.83
CA LEU A 194 23.19 1.91 -20.25
C LEU A 194 22.39 3.08 -19.68
N PHE A 195 21.37 3.54 -20.40
CA PHE A 195 20.46 4.57 -19.91
C PHE A 195 19.78 4.14 -18.61
N MET A 196 19.21 2.94 -18.58
CA MET A 196 18.56 2.39 -17.38
C MET A 196 19.53 2.28 -16.20
N ILE A 197 20.72 1.70 -16.42
CA ILE A 197 21.76 1.61 -15.38
C ILE A 197 22.12 3.00 -14.87
N GLY A 198 22.34 3.98 -15.75
CA GLY A 198 22.66 5.35 -15.36
C GLY A 198 21.60 5.99 -14.47
N VAL A 199 20.32 5.90 -14.87
CA VAL A 199 19.20 6.44 -14.09
C VAL A 199 19.12 5.82 -12.70
N PHE A 200 19.27 4.50 -12.60
CA PHE A 200 19.18 3.77 -11.34
C PHE A 200 20.41 3.94 -10.45
N VAL A 201 21.61 4.08 -11.02
CA VAL A 201 22.83 4.42 -10.27
C VAL A 201 22.72 5.82 -9.69
N CYS A 202 22.33 6.82 -10.50
CA CYS A 202 22.12 8.19 -10.01
C CYS A 202 21.08 8.22 -8.88
N SER A 203 19.99 7.46 -9.04
CA SER A 203 18.94 7.34 -8.01
C SER A 203 19.46 6.70 -6.72
N ALA A 204 20.23 5.61 -6.82
CA ALA A 204 20.85 4.96 -5.67
C ALA A 204 21.79 5.91 -4.92
N LEU A 205 22.69 6.60 -5.64
CA LEU A 205 23.64 7.54 -5.04
C LEU A 205 22.93 8.72 -4.37
N LEU A 206 21.86 9.24 -4.98
CA LEU A 206 21.04 10.30 -4.40
C LEU A 206 20.46 9.87 -3.04
N TRP A 207 19.83 8.70 -2.98
CA TRP A 207 19.20 8.22 -1.74
C TRP A 207 20.21 7.77 -0.69
N ILE A 208 21.33 7.18 -1.08
CA ILE A 208 22.46 6.90 -0.16
C ILE A 208 22.94 8.21 0.47
N GLY A 209 23.15 9.25 -0.33
CA GLY A 209 23.54 10.58 0.17
C GLY A 209 22.51 11.19 1.12
N CYS A 210 21.21 11.05 0.81
CA CYS A 210 20.13 11.48 1.69
C CYS A 210 20.14 10.73 3.03
N CYS A 211 20.30 9.40 3.03
CA CYS A 211 20.37 8.59 4.25
C CYS A 211 21.56 8.99 5.12
N ILE A 212 22.75 9.17 4.53
CA ILE A 212 23.96 9.60 5.27
C ILE A 212 23.73 10.96 5.93
N LYS A 213 23.12 11.91 5.20
CA LYS A 213 22.80 13.24 5.74
C LYS A 213 21.80 13.17 6.88
N GLU A 214 20.78 12.32 6.78
CA GLU A 214 19.77 12.14 7.83
C GLU A 214 20.37 11.54 9.10
N VAL A 215 21.17 10.47 8.97
CA VAL A 215 21.89 9.86 10.11
C VAL A 215 22.84 10.86 10.76
N SER A 216 23.60 11.61 9.97
CA SER A 216 24.48 12.67 10.47
C SER A 216 23.69 13.73 11.26
N TRP A 217 22.56 14.21 10.73
CA TRP A 217 21.71 15.19 11.39
C TRP A 217 21.13 14.68 12.71
N LEU A 218 20.63 13.44 12.75
CA LEU A 218 20.13 12.81 13.97
C LEU A 218 21.22 12.66 15.03
N SER A 219 22.45 12.28 14.62
CA SER A 219 23.58 12.19 15.53
C SER A 219 23.95 13.53 16.16
N MET A 220 23.88 14.62 15.38
CA MET A 220 24.14 15.98 15.87
C MET A 220 23.06 16.44 16.85
N GLN A 221 21.78 16.17 16.55
CA GLN A 221 20.70 16.48 17.48
C GLN A 221 20.83 15.74 18.80
N LYS A 222 21.17 14.45 18.76
CA LYS A 222 21.39 13.66 19.98
C LYS A 222 22.50 14.26 20.85
N LYS A 223 23.67 14.57 20.26
CA LYS A 223 24.77 15.23 20.97
C LYS A 223 24.35 16.57 21.59
N ARG A 224 23.53 17.37 20.89
CA ARG A 224 23.02 18.64 21.41
C ARG A 224 22.09 18.45 22.61
N ILE A 225 21.21 17.45 22.57
CA ILE A 225 20.30 17.15 23.69
C ILE A 225 21.09 16.64 24.90
N ASP A 226 22.08 15.79 24.68
CA ASP A 226 22.93 15.26 25.75
C ASP A 226 23.76 16.38 26.41
N PHE A 227 24.23 17.36 25.64
CA PHE A 227 24.90 18.55 26.16
C PHE A 227 23.98 19.41 27.04
N ILE A 228 22.74 19.66 26.60
CA ILE A 228 21.76 20.46 27.37
C ILE A 228 21.33 19.76 28.67
N LYS A 229 21.37 18.42 28.72
CA LYS A 229 21.05 17.66 29.93
C LYS A 229 22.20 17.56 30.93
N ALA A 230 23.42 17.90 30.51
CA ALA A 230 24.61 17.83 31.35
C ALA A 230 24.92 19.15 32.09
N ASP A 231 24.28 20.26 31.66
CA ASP A 231 24.24 21.56 32.33
C ASP A 231 22.99 21.67 33.24
#